data_AF-A0A7S4IVV5-F1
#
_entry.id   AF-A0A7S4IVV5-F1
#
_cell.length_a   1.000
_cell.length_b   1.000
_cell.length_c   1.000
_cell.angle_alpha   90.00
_cell.angle_beta   90.00
_cell.angle_gamma   90.00
#
_symmetry.space_group_name_H-M   'P 1'
#
loop_
_entity.id
_entity.type
_entity.pdbx_description
1 polymer ?
#
loop_
_entity_poly.entity_id
_entity_poly.type
_entity_poly.pdbx_seq_one_letter_code
_entity_poly.pdbx_strand_id
1 'polypeptide(L)'
;ALADASALKKLAADYHHPEVGVKTLDAAAFGRNYYSRPAAGEYEEEEVDAERDDILEDGAALKKLAADFAHPETPVATTDAAAFGRNYFNRASAPGTEEEDIDAERDEVLEDLAALRKLASDYLHPEAPVDV
;
A
#
# COMPACT_ATOMS: atom_id res chain seq x y z
N ALA A 1 23.81 -4.91 -40.21
CA ALA A 1 23.07 -5.50 -39.08
C ALA A 1 23.73 -5.22 -37.73
N LEU A 2 24.85 -5.88 -37.35
CA LEU A 2 25.48 -5.65 -36.04
C LEU A 2 26.13 -4.25 -35.91
N ALA A 3 26.75 -3.77 -36.99
CA ALA A 3 27.33 -2.42 -37.05
C ALA A 3 26.26 -1.33 -36.90
N ASP A 4 25.14 -1.45 -37.61
CA ASP A 4 24.01 -0.51 -37.51
C ASP A 4 23.39 -0.51 -36.11
N ALA A 5 23.22 -1.69 -35.50
CA ALA A 5 22.72 -1.80 -34.14
C ALA A 5 23.65 -1.12 -33.12
N SER A 6 24.96 -1.25 -33.29
CA SER A 6 25.95 -0.58 -32.44
C SER A 6 25.95 0.94 -32.63
N ALA A 7 25.77 1.41 -33.87
CA ALA A 7 25.70 2.83 -34.20
C ALA A 7 24.43 3.47 -33.62
N LEU A 8 23.28 2.79 -33.74
CA LEU A 8 22.02 3.23 -33.15
C LEU A 8 22.06 3.24 -31.63
N LYS A 9 22.66 2.22 -31.00
CA LYS A 9 22.86 2.19 -29.55
C LYS A 9 23.72 3.35 -29.07
N LYS A 10 24.80 3.65 -29.81
CA LYS A 10 25.65 4.80 -29.52
C LYS A 10 24.88 6.12 -29.67
N LEU A 11 24.12 6.28 -30.76
CA LEU A 11 23.31 7.47 -31.00
C LEU A 11 22.25 7.69 -29.91
N ALA A 12 21.59 6.62 -29.44
CA ALA A 12 20.66 6.69 -28.33
C ALA A 12 21.35 7.13 -27.02
N ALA A 13 22.53 6.58 -26.72
CA ALA A 13 23.30 6.98 -25.55
C ALA A 13 23.75 8.45 -25.65
N ASP A 14 24.28 8.88 -26.80
CA ASP A 14 24.73 10.25 -27.04
C ASP A 14 23.55 11.25 -26.94
N TYR A 15 22.32 10.83 -27.30
CA TYR A 15 21.11 11.65 -27.15
C TYR A 15 20.64 11.79 -25.69
N HIS A 16 20.69 10.70 -24.92
CA HIS A 16 20.29 10.69 -23.51
C HIS A 16 21.34 11.31 -22.58
N HIS A 17 22.59 11.42 -23.02
CA HIS A 17 23.71 11.93 -22.23
C HIS A 17 24.40 13.13 -22.89
N PRO A 18 23.68 14.25 -23.05
CA PRO A 18 24.21 15.40 -23.78
C PRO A 18 25.31 16.15 -23.00
N GLU A 19 25.52 15.84 -21.71
CA GLU A 19 26.67 16.22 -20.91
C GLU A 19 27.99 15.58 -21.41
N VAL A 20 27.92 14.43 -22.08
CA VAL A 20 29.08 13.73 -22.62
C VAL A 20 29.55 14.44 -23.88
N GLY A 21 30.69 15.12 -23.78
CA GLY A 21 31.27 15.85 -24.91
C GLY A 21 31.56 14.96 -26.13
N VAL A 22 31.34 15.50 -27.32
CA VAL A 22 31.63 14.83 -28.59
C VAL A 22 33.14 14.60 -28.71
N LYS A 23 33.58 13.34 -28.72
CA LYS A 23 34.99 12.97 -28.93
C LYS A 23 35.25 12.80 -30.43
N THR A 24 36.01 13.72 -31.01
CA THR A 24 36.45 13.66 -32.42
C THR A 24 37.97 13.77 -32.51
N LEU A 25 38.55 13.14 -33.54
CA LEU A 25 39.97 13.30 -33.91
C LEU A 25 40.17 14.42 -34.94
N ASP A 26 39.08 15.06 -35.39
CA ASP A 26 39.11 16.15 -36.35
C ASP A 26 39.45 17.45 -35.63
N ALA A 27 40.64 17.99 -35.93
CA ALA A 27 41.13 19.24 -35.36
C ALA A 27 40.31 20.47 -35.80
N ALA A 28 39.47 20.34 -36.83
CA ALA A 28 38.53 21.39 -37.26
C ALA A 28 37.15 21.26 -36.61
N ALA A 29 36.90 20.24 -35.78
CA ALA A 29 35.64 20.08 -35.07
C ALA A 29 35.58 21.04 -33.87
N PHE A 30 34.97 22.21 -34.08
CA PHE A 30 34.67 23.16 -33.02
C PHE A 30 33.26 22.88 -32.46
N GLY A 31 33.19 22.31 -31.27
CA GLY A 31 31.93 22.10 -30.54
C GLY A 31 31.77 23.12 -29.41
N ARG A 32 30.56 23.67 -29.24
CA ARG A 32 30.19 24.41 -28.03
C ARG A 32 29.46 23.44 -27.10
N ASN A 33 30.04 23.14 -25.93
CA ASN A 33 29.30 22.42 -24.89
C ASN A 33 28.36 23.43 -24.22
N TYR A 34 27.05 23.23 -24.38
CA TYR A 34 26.04 24.13 -23.82
C TYR A 34 25.65 23.79 -22.38
N TYR A 35 26.05 22.63 -21.88
CA TYR A 35 25.73 22.10 -20.55
C TYR A 35 26.79 22.41 -19.50
N SER A 36 28.05 22.53 -19.92
CA SER A 36 29.19 22.91 -19.06
C SER A 36 29.61 24.36 -19.24
N ARG A 37 28.83 25.18 -19.96
CA ARG A 37 29.14 26.61 -20.12
C ARG A 37 28.85 27.32 -18.78
N PRO A 38 29.62 28.33 -18.38
CA PRO A 38 29.34 29.10 -17.15
C PRO A 38 27.96 29.77 -17.08
N ALA A 39 27.26 29.87 -18.23
CA ALA A 39 25.91 30.41 -18.38
C ALA A 39 24.85 29.33 -18.67
N ALA A 40 25.18 28.03 -18.53
CA ALA A 40 24.18 26.98 -18.42
C ALA A 40 23.52 27.20 -17.06
N GLY A 41 22.18 27.19 -17.01
CA GLY A 41 21.52 27.06 -15.72
C GLY A 41 21.98 25.76 -15.07
N GLU A 42 22.08 25.74 -13.76
CA GLU A 42 22.15 24.48 -13.03
C GLU A 42 20.93 23.66 -13.48
N TYR A 43 21.13 22.39 -13.85
CA TYR A 43 19.97 21.51 -13.94
C TYR A 43 19.39 21.51 -12.54
N GLU A 44 18.16 22.04 -12.38
CA GLU A 44 17.53 22.11 -11.06
C GLU A 44 17.10 20.69 -10.67
N GLU A 45 18.09 19.87 -10.29
CA GLU A 45 17.91 18.62 -9.56
C GLU A 45 17.06 18.88 -8.30
N GLU A 46 17.14 20.09 -7.73
CA GLU A 46 16.27 20.56 -6.64
C GLU A 46 14.77 20.58 -7.01
N GLU A 47 14.36 21.01 -8.21
CA GLU A 47 12.94 20.97 -8.61
C GLU A 47 12.45 19.52 -8.78
N VAL A 48 13.28 18.65 -9.37
CA VAL A 48 12.94 17.23 -9.56
C VAL A 48 12.85 16.49 -8.22
N ASP A 49 13.74 16.81 -7.28
CA ASP A 49 13.71 16.24 -5.93
C ASP A 49 12.51 16.75 -5.11
N ALA A 50 12.15 18.04 -5.23
CA ALA A 50 10.96 18.60 -4.58
C ALA A 50 9.67 17.95 -5.10
N GLU A 51 9.50 17.83 -6.42
CA GLU A 51 8.33 17.15 -7.00
C GLU A 51 8.25 15.67 -6.58
N ARG A 52 9.40 15.00 -6.46
CA ARG A 52 9.45 13.62 -5.99
C ARG A 52 9.01 13.50 -4.54
N ASP A 53 9.43 14.41 -3.68
CA ASP A 53 9.04 14.42 -2.28
C ASP A 53 7.53 14.69 -2.13
N ASP A 54 6.98 15.64 -2.89
CA ASP A 54 5.54 15.92 -2.92
C ASP A 54 4.73 14.68 -3.36
N ILE A 55 5.15 14.00 -4.43
CA ILE A 55 4.48 12.78 -4.91
C ILE A 55 4.52 11.67 -3.85
N LEU A 56 5.63 11.54 -3.12
CA LEU A 56 5.77 10.54 -2.07
C LEU A 56 4.88 10.88 -0.86
N GLU A 57 4.76 12.15 -0.50
CA GLU A 57 3.85 12.62 0.54
C GLU A 57 2.38 12.33 0.18
N ASP A 58 1.96 12.70 -1.03
CA ASP A 58 0.62 12.41 -1.55
C ASP A 58 0.33 10.90 -1.56
N GLY A 59 1.30 10.10 -2.02
CA GLY A 59 1.18 8.63 -2.02
C GLY A 59 0.99 8.05 -0.62
N ALA A 60 1.71 8.58 0.38
CA ALA A 60 1.56 8.15 1.77
C ALA A 60 0.19 8.54 2.34
N ALA A 61 -0.30 9.75 2.05
CA ALA A 61 -1.61 10.23 2.48
C ALA A 61 -2.76 9.39 1.89
N LEU A 62 -2.70 9.10 0.59
CA LEU A 62 -3.70 8.26 -0.10
C LEU A 62 -3.71 6.82 0.43
N LYS A 63 -2.53 6.24 0.68
CA LYS A 63 -2.43 4.90 1.27
C LYS A 63 -3.07 4.83 2.65
N LYS A 64 -2.85 5.86 3.48
CA LYS A 64 -3.49 5.96 4.79
C LYS A 64 -5.01 6.03 4.66
N LEU A 65 -5.51 6.91 3.79
CA LEU A 65 -6.96 7.06 3.57
C LEU A 65 -7.61 5.76 3.08
N ALA A 66 -6.94 5.03 2.18
CA ALA A 66 -7.42 3.72 1.71
C ALA A 66 -7.49 2.69 2.85
N ALA A 67 -6.49 2.67 3.74
CA ALA A 67 -6.50 1.79 4.91
C ALA A 67 -7.62 2.17 5.91
N ASP A 68 -7.77 3.46 6.20
CA ASP A 68 -8.82 3.97 7.10
C ASP A 68 -10.22 3.65 6.55
N PHE A 69 -10.41 3.72 5.23
CA PHE A 69 -11.68 3.37 4.60
C PHE A 69 -11.95 1.86 4.59
N ALA A 70 -10.92 1.03 4.36
CA ALA A 70 -11.06 -0.42 4.35
C ALA A 70 -11.24 -1.02 5.76
N HIS A 71 -10.78 -0.32 6.79
CA HIS A 71 -10.77 -0.77 8.18
C HIS A 71 -11.44 0.24 9.13
N PRO A 72 -12.76 0.48 9.00
CA PRO A 72 -13.48 1.43 9.86
C PRO A 72 -13.48 1.04 11.35
N GLU A 73 -13.17 -0.21 11.67
CA GLU A 73 -12.98 -0.72 13.03
C GLU A 73 -11.69 -0.20 13.70
N THR A 74 -10.72 0.30 12.91
CA THR A 74 -9.46 0.79 13.45
C THR A 74 -9.68 2.13 14.17
N PRO A 75 -9.24 2.28 15.43
CA PRO A 75 -9.41 3.52 16.16
C PRO A 75 -8.69 4.69 15.48
N VAL A 76 -9.36 5.84 15.41
CA VAL A 76 -8.73 7.08 14.94
C VAL A 76 -7.68 7.51 15.96
N ALA A 77 -6.40 7.34 15.62
CA ALA A 77 -5.29 7.83 16.42
C ALA A 77 -5.16 9.35 16.25
N THR A 78 -5.47 10.10 17.30
CA THR A 78 -5.38 11.57 17.34
C THR A 78 -4.62 12.02 18.59
N THR A 79 -3.77 13.03 18.44
CA THR A 79 -3.07 13.68 19.56
C THR A 79 -3.87 14.87 20.12
N ASP A 80 -4.97 15.24 19.47
CA ASP A 80 -5.85 16.31 19.92
C ASP A 80 -6.79 15.80 21.02
N ALA A 81 -6.57 16.28 22.25
CA ALA A 81 -7.38 15.96 23.41
C ALA A 81 -8.83 16.47 23.30
N ALA A 82 -9.12 17.38 22.37
CA ALA A 82 -10.46 17.87 22.07
C ALA A 82 -11.12 17.13 20.89
N ALA A 83 -10.46 16.12 20.31
CA ALA A 83 -11.05 15.29 19.27
C ALA A 83 -12.11 14.34 19.87
N PHE A 84 -13.33 14.84 20.00
CA PHE A 84 -14.49 14.05 20.40
C PHE A 84 -15.05 13.32 19.18
N GLY A 85 -14.77 12.02 19.06
CA GLY A 85 -15.37 11.16 18.04
C GLY A 85 -16.81 10.78 18.43
N ARG A 86 -17.75 10.88 17.49
CA ARG A 86 -19.07 10.25 17.62
C ARG A 86 -18.94 8.80 17.19
N ASN A 87 -18.96 7.86 18.12
CA ASN A 87 -19.07 6.45 17.78
C ASN A 87 -20.51 6.19 17.29
N TYR A 88 -20.68 5.95 15.99
CA TYR A 88 -21.99 5.73 15.38
C TYR A 88 -22.47 4.27 15.48
N PHE A 89 -21.58 3.34 15.82
CA PHE A 89 -21.85 1.90 15.95
C PHE A 89 -22.46 1.56 17.32
N ASN A 90 -21.99 2.21 18.38
CA ASN A 90 -22.42 1.94 19.77
C ASN A 90 -23.32 3.04 20.34
N ARG A 91 -23.91 3.91 19.50
CA ARG A 91 -24.83 4.94 19.99
C ARG A 91 -26.16 4.29 20.37
N ALA A 92 -26.84 4.83 21.39
CA ALA A 92 -28.16 4.32 21.81
C ALA A 92 -29.25 4.34 20.71
N SER A 93 -29.04 5.09 19.62
CA SER A 93 -29.91 5.14 18.44
C SER A 93 -29.33 4.45 17.20
N ALA A 94 -28.26 3.68 17.35
CA ALA A 94 -27.83 2.76 16.30
C ALA A 94 -28.86 1.63 16.23
N PRO A 95 -29.06 1.02 15.05
CA PRO A 95 -29.60 -0.34 15.01
C PRO A 95 -28.80 -1.21 15.99
N GLY A 96 -29.45 -2.12 16.71
CA GLY A 96 -28.72 -3.09 17.55
C GLY A 96 -27.62 -3.73 16.71
N THR A 97 -26.41 -3.82 17.26
CA THR A 97 -25.35 -4.57 16.60
C THR A 97 -25.86 -6.00 16.45
N GLU A 98 -25.63 -6.60 15.27
CA GLU A 98 -25.94 -8.02 15.00
C GLU A 98 -25.28 -8.96 16.02
N GLU A 99 -24.42 -8.46 16.91
CA GLU A 99 -23.84 -9.17 18.06
C GLU A 99 -24.89 -9.85 18.96
N GLU A 100 -26.06 -9.25 19.20
CA GLU A 100 -27.09 -9.89 20.04
C GLU A 100 -27.73 -11.12 19.34
N ASP A 101 -27.92 -11.04 18.01
CA ASP A 101 -28.41 -12.16 17.20
C ASP A 101 -27.30 -13.21 16.97
N ILE A 102 -26.04 -12.78 16.77
CA ILE A 102 -24.86 -13.65 16.63
C ILE A 102 -24.58 -14.42 17.93
N ASP A 103 -24.77 -13.80 19.10
CA ASP A 103 -24.59 -14.47 20.38
C ASP A 103 -25.66 -15.55 20.59
N ALA A 104 -26.92 -15.28 20.21
CA ALA A 104 -27.98 -16.27 20.27
C ALA A 104 -27.75 -17.46 19.31
N GLU A 105 -27.38 -17.20 18.05
CA GLU A 105 -27.05 -18.25 17.08
C GLU A 105 -25.81 -19.06 17.52
N ARG A 106 -24.82 -18.39 18.12
CA ARG A 106 -23.61 -19.05 18.64
C ARG A 106 -23.93 -19.97 19.82
N ASP A 107 -24.82 -19.55 20.71
CA ASP A 107 -25.26 -20.38 21.83
C ASP A 107 -26.01 -21.62 21.33
N GLU A 108 -26.90 -21.48 20.35
CA GLU A 108 -27.60 -22.61 19.70
C GLU A 108 -26.61 -23.60 19.05
N VAL A 109 -25.63 -23.08 18.29
CA VAL A 109 -24.59 -23.92 17.66
C VAL A 109 -23.75 -24.66 18.70
N LEU A 110 -23.46 -24.04 19.85
CA LEU A 110 -22.69 -24.67 20.93
C LEU A 110 -23.50 -25.77 21.64
N GLU A 111 -24.80 -25.57 21.83
CA GLU A 111 -25.70 -26.60 22.37
C GLU A 111 -25.77 -27.82 21.43
N ASP A 112 -25.94 -27.59 20.12
CA ASP A 112 -25.94 -28.64 19.10
C ASP A 112 -24.61 -29.41 19.07
N LEU A 113 -23.48 -28.70 19.16
CA LEU A 113 -22.15 -29.31 19.23
C LEU A 113 -21.98 -30.19 20.46
N ALA A 114 -22.51 -29.76 21.61
CA ALA A 114 -22.47 -30.55 22.84
C ALA A 114 -23.30 -31.83 22.71
N ALA A 115 -24.50 -31.74 22.12
CA ALA A 115 -25.36 -32.89 21.85
C ALA A 115 -24.71 -33.89 20.88
N LEU A 116 -24.15 -33.41 19.77
CA LEU A 116 -23.43 -34.23 18.80
C LEU A 116 -22.20 -34.91 19.41
N ARG A 117 -21.45 -34.20 20.26
CA ARG A 117 -20.28 -34.74 20.94
C ARG A 117 -20.67 -35.85 21.91
N LYS A 118 -21.76 -35.68 22.66
CA LYS A 118 -22.30 -36.72 23.53
C LYS A 118 -22.71 -37.94 22.71
N LEU A 119 -23.48 -37.75 21.65
CA LEU A 119 -23.95 -38.85 20.78
C LEU A 119 -22.77 -39.62 20.16
N ALA A 120 -21.75 -38.91 19.68
CA ALA A 120 -20.53 -39.53 19.16
C ALA A 120 -19.79 -40.34 20.23
N SER A 121 -19.71 -39.84 21.47
CA SER A 121 -19.12 -40.57 22.60
C SER A 121 -19.91 -41.82 22.93
N ASP A 122 -21.24 -41.73 23.02
CA ASP A 122 -22.14 -42.85 23.32
C ASP A 122 -22.05 -43.93 22.22
N TYR A 123 -21.91 -43.52 20.96
CA TYR A 123 -21.73 -44.44 19.84
C TYR A 123 -20.38 -45.16 19.87
N LEU A 124 -19.30 -44.46 20.23
CA LEU A 124 -17.95 -45.03 20.31
C LEU A 124 -17.74 -45.89 21.57
N HIS A 125 -18.51 -45.63 22.63
CA HIS A 125 -18.43 -46.29 23.94
C HIS A 125 -19.77 -46.90 24.35
N PRO A 126 -20.29 -47.90 23.62
CA PRO A 126 -21.57 -48.55 23.96
C PRO A 126 -21.54 -49.28 25.31
N GLU A 127 -20.35 -49.51 25.89
CA GLU A 127 -20.14 -50.04 27.24
C GLU A 127 -20.37 -49.02 28.36
N ALA A 128 -20.41 -47.72 28.05
CA ALA A 128 -20.62 -46.67 29.03
C ALA A 128 -22.08 -46.66 29.53
N PRO A 129 -22.31 -46.42 30.83
CA PRO A 129 -23.66 -46.31 31.38
C PRO A 129 -24.36 -45.07 30.80
N VAL A 130 -25.59 -45.26 30.32
CA VAL A 130 -26.42 -44.17 29.81
C VAL A 130 -27.08 -43.45 30.98
N ASP A 131 -26.79 -42.16 31.15
CA ASP A 131 -27.51 -41.30 32.08
C ASP A 131 -28.96 -41.13 31.58
N VAL A 132 -29.92 -41.62 32.37
CA VAL A 132 -31.38 -41.55 32.16
C VAL A 132 -32.00 -40.31 32.77
#